data_AF-A0A315C8N5-F1
#
_entry.id   AF-A0A315C8N5-F1
#
_cell.length_a   1.000
_cell.length_b   1.000
_cell.length_c   1.000
_cell.angle_alpha   90.00
_cell.angle_beta   90.00
_cell.angle_gamma   90.00
#
_symmetry.space_group_name_H-M   'P 1'
#
loop_
_entity.id
_entity.type
_entity.pdbx_description
1 polymer ?
#
loop_
_entity_poly.entity_id
_entity_poly.type
_entity_poly.pdbx_seq_one_letter_code
_entity_poly.pdbx_strand_id
1 'polypeptide(L)'
;MFIDWISMSAVYLLTCSDDQPVQIDTDLNAKPLTWWKSVNAEAWRCYFEGVKPVFSECTELKLLSHLNGASHQELGGFHYVVETDVSEANDEEFNAWYDTEHLPGLAKVPGAISAKRLIRLSGGPRYIACYDLVSPAVMESEAWLSIRHTAWSSRIRPMFFNTTRTLFVRHA
;
A
#
# COMPACT_ATOMS: atom_id res chain seq x y z
N MET A 1 18.20 21.35 -25.41
CA MET A 1 17.35 20.16 -25.17
C MET A 1 17.23 20.00 -23.68
N PHE A 2 16.13 20.48 -23.11
CA PHE A 2 15.81 20.22 -21.71
C PHE A 2 15.24 18.80 -21.65
N ILE A 3 15.87 17.95 -20.86
CA ILE A 3 15.31 16.64 -20.54
C ILE A 3 14.20 16.93 -19.54
N ASP A 4 12.95 16.67 -19.92
CA ASP A 4 11.83 16.64 -18.98
C ASP A 4 12.13 15.56 -17.94
N TRP A 5 12.60 16.00 -16.77
CA TRP A 5 12.52 15.19 -15.57
C TRP A 5 11.04 15.13 -15.25
N ILE A 6 10.37 14.04 -15.64
CA ILE A 6 9.15 13.65 -14.96
C ILE A 6 9.58 13.46 -13.50
N SER A 7 9.39 14.52 -12.70
CA SER A 7 9.44 14.44 -11.25
C SER A 7 8.43 13.35 -10.91
N MET A 8 8.91 12.16 -10.58
CA MET A 8 8.06 11.16 -9.94
C MET A 8 7.60 11.84 -8.66
N SER A 9 6.34 12.26 -8.64
CA SER A 9 5.73 12.92 -7.50
C SER A 9 5.98 12.05 -6.28
N ALA A 10 6.60 12.63 -5.25
CA ALA A 10 6.78 11.93 -3.98
C ALA A 10 5.41 11.55 -3.42
N VAL A 11 5.30 10.32 -2.90
CA VAL A 11 4.08 9.85 -2.23
C VAL A 11 4.27 10.09 -0.74
N TYR A 12 3.29 10.73 -0.11
CA TYR A 12 3.29 10.97 1.33
C TYR A 12 2.22 10.14 2.00
N LEU A 13 2.59 9.50 3.11
CA LEU A 13 1.70 8.75 3.97
C LEU A 13 1.48 9.48 5.28
N LEU A 14 0.21 9.73 5.53
CA LEU A 14 -0.34 10.31 6.75
C LEU A 14 -0.90 9.19 7.58
N THR A 15 -0.53 9.16 8.86
CA THR A 15 -1.14 8.27 9.84
C THR A 15 -1.59 9.08 11.04
N CYS A 16 -2.73 8.72 11.61
CA CYS A 16 -3.21 9.30 12.86
C CYS A 16 -3.77 8.18 13.73
N SER A 17 -3.45 8.21 15.02
CA SER A 17 -3.95 7.28 16.03
C SER A 17 -5.14 7.81 16.83
N ASP A 18 -5.54 9.06 16.63
CA ASP A 18 -6.67 9.68 17.33
C ASP A 18 -8.00 9.42 16.60
N ASP A 19 -9.12 9.66 17.29
CA ASP A 19 -10.49 9.38 16.83
C ASP A 19 -10.95 10.15 15.57
N GLN A 20 -10.15 11.07 15.05
CA GLN A 20 -10.50 11.91 13.91
C GLN A 20 -9.33 12.06 12.92
N PRO A 21 -9.62 12.15 11.61
CA PRO A 21 -8.62 12.56 10.62
C PRO A 21 -7.99 13.90 11.00
N VAL A 22 -6.67 14.01 10.83
CA VAL A 22 -5.96 15.29 10.98
C VAL A 22 -6.55 16.29 9.98
N GLN A 23 -6.98 17.45 10.47
CA GLN A 23 -7.37 18.56 9.59
C GLN A 23 -6.12 19.04 8.86
N ILE A 24 -6.12 18.87 7.54
CA ILE A 24 -5.02 19.29 6.69
C ILE A 24 -5.34 20.71 6.22
N ASP A 25 -4.79 21.69 6.93
CA ASP A 25 -4.84 23.11 6.56
C ASP A 25 -3.80 23.38 5.48
N THR A 26 -4.04 22.83 4.29
CA THR A 26 -3.24 23.17 3.12
C THR A 26 -4.15 23.43 1.93
N ASP A 27 -3.69 24.34 1.10
CA ASP A 27 -4.17 24.66 -0.24
C ASP A 27 -3.94 23.46 -1.20
N LEU A 28 -4.26 22.22 -0.79
CA LEU A 28 -4.31 21.00 -1.62
C LEU A 28 -5.55 21.06 -2.51
N ASN A 29 -5.67 22.15 -3.26
CA ASN A 29 -6.88 22.60 -3.94
C ASN A 29 -7.14 21.85 -5.26
N ALA A 30 -6.88 20.53 -5.31
CA ALA A 30 -7.04 19.77 -6.55
C ALA A 30 -7.86 18.48 -6.45
N LYS A 31 -7.86 17.74 -5.33
CA LYS A 31 -8.68 16.52 -5.16
C LYS A 31 -9.00 16.25 -3.68
N PRO A 32 -10.22 15.77 -3.35
CA PRO A 32 -10.50 15.29 -2.01
C PRO A 32 -9.54 14.15 -1.66
N LEU A 33 -8.96 14.23 -0.47
CA LEU A 33 -8.09 13.19 0.07
C LEU A 33 -8.93 11.94 0.36
N THR A 34 -8.45 10.77 -0.08
CA THR A 34 -9.08 9.51 0.32
C THR A 34 -8.53 9.09 1.67
N TRP A 35 -9.37 9.14 2.70
CA TRP A 35 -9.05 8.63 4.02
C TRP A 35 -9.47 7.17 4.15
N TRP A 36 -8.70 6.43 4.95
CA TRP A 36 -8.93 5.03 5.24
C TRP A 36 -8.89 4.83 6.75
N LYS A 37 -9.98 4.30 7.33
CA LYS A 37 -10.07 3.97 8.76
C LYS A 37 -9.88 2.47 8.96
N SER A 38 -9.00 2.09 9.89
CA SER A 38 -8.76 0.66 10.18
C SER A 38 -9.99 0.02 10.82
N VAL A 39 -10.25 -1.25 10.50
CA VAL A 39 -11.40 -1.97 11.06
C VAL A 39 -11.23 -2.26 12.56
N ASN A 40 -9.99 -2.36 13.06
CA ASN A 40 -9.71 -2.94 14.40
C ASN A 40 -8.88 -2.05 15.34
N ALA A 41 -8.24 -0.98 14.86
CA ALA A 41 -7.14 -0.34 15.60
C ALA A 41 -7.22 1.19 15.66
N GLU A 42 -8.39 1.77 15.36
CA GLU A 42 -8.64 3.23 15.30
C GLU A 42 -7.62 4.06 14.48
N ALA A 43 -6.76 3.39 13.72
CA ALA A 43 -5.77 4.03 12.89
C ALA A 43 -6.41 4.59 11.62
N TRP A 44 -6.03 5.82 11.29
CA TRP A 44 -6.37 6.47 10.04
C TRP A 44 -5.15 6.52 9.13
N ARG A 45 -5.39 6.45 7.82
CA ARG A 45 -4.35 6.80 6.85
C ARG A 45 -4.87 7.47 5.61
N CYS A 46 -4.01 8.28 5.03
CA CYS A 46 -4.21 8.90 3.73
C CYS A 46 -2.89 8.91 2.95
N TYR A 47 -3.00 8.73 1.63
CA TYR A 47 -1.89 8.82 0.70
C TYR A 47 -2.13 10.00 -0.23
N PHE A 48 -1.10 10.80 -0.48
CA PHE A 48 -1.19 11.85 -1.49
C PHE A 48 0.14 12.08 -2.18
N GLU A 49 0.06 12.62 -3.39
CA GLU A 49 1.21 12.99 -4.20
C GLU A 49 1.34 14.52 -4.20
N GLY A 50 2.57 15.04 -4.18
CA GLY A 50 2.80 16.46 -4.37
C GLY A 50 3.87 17.04 -3.45
N VAL A 51 3.55 18.12 -2.76
CA VAL A 51 4.49 18.83 -1.88
C VAL A 51 4.38 18.27 -0.47
N LYS A 52 5.53 18.01 0.18
CA LYS A 52 5.58 17.57 1.57
C LYS A 52 4.77 18.51 2.47
N PRO A 53 3.85 17.99 3.30
CA PRO A 53 3.05 18.82 4.18
C PRO A 53 3.89 19.31 5.38
N VAL A 54 3.47 20.41 6.02
CA VAL A 54 4.22 21.09 7.09
C VAL A 54 3.83 20.61 8.51
N PHE A 55 3.20 19.43 8.65
CA PHE A 55 2.82 18.90 9.97
C PHE A 55 3.60 17.61 10.35
N SER A 56 3.52 17.25 11.64
CA SER A 56 4.51 16.41 12.33
C SER A 56 4.50 14.91 12.03
N GLU A 57 3.45 14.34 11.43
CA GLU A 57 3.34 12.89 11.21
C GLU A 57 3.11 12.53 9.73
N CYS A 58 4.04 12.95 8.88
CA CYS A 58 4.05 12.59 7.47
C CYS A 58 5.30 11.78 7.12
N THR A 59 5.10 10.56 6.60
CA THR A 59 6.19 9.72 6.08
C THR A 59 6.30 9.87 4.57
N GLU A 60 7.50 10.16 4.09
CA GLU A 60 7.79 10.14 2.66
C GLU A 60 7.99 8.69 2.17
N LEU A 61 7.31 8.36 1.08
CA LEU A 61 7.33 7.07 0.42
C LEU A 61 7.85 7.19 -1.00
N LYS A 62 8.53 6.14 -1.46
CA LYS A 62 8.79 5.92 -2.89
C LYS A 62 7.90 4.80 -3.40
N LEU A 63 7.19 5.08 -4.50
CA LEU A 63 6.44 4.07 -5.24
C LEU A 63 7.40 3.16 -6.00
N LEU A 64 7.33 1.85 -5.76
CA LEU A 64 8.08 0.85 -6.51
C LEU A 64 7.27 0.29 -7.69
N SER A 65 6.00 -0.04 -7.45
CA SER A 65 5.12 -0.60 -8.47
C SER A 65 3.66 -0.30 -8.16
N HIS A 66 2.86 -0.13 -9.22
CA HIS A 66 1.42 0.07 -9.15
C HIS A 66 0.78 -0.63 -10.34
N LEU A 67 -0.03 -1.66 -10.06
CA LEU A 67 -0.75 -2.43 -11.06
C LEU A 67 -2.25 -2.19 -10.93
N ASN A 68 -2.92 -1.99 -12.07
CA ASN A 68 -4.37 -2.11 -12.15
C ASN A 68 -4.76 -3.55 -11.86
N GLY A 69 -5.74 -3.73 -10.97
CA GLY A 69 -6.29 -5.04 -10.69
C GLY A 69 -7.33 -5.49 -11.73
N ALA A 70 -7.74 -6.76 -11.66
CA ALA A 70 -8.76 -7.33 -12.55
C ALA A 70 -10.10 -6.57 -12.48
N SER A 71 -10.41 -5.98 -11.32
CA SER A 71 -11.61 -5.17 -11.05
C SER A 71 -11.30 -3.67 -10.98
N HIS A 72 -10.26 -3.16 -11.66
CA HIS A 72 -9.84 -1.74 -11.58
C HIS A 72 -10.90 -0.70 -11.99
N GLN A 73 -11.99 -1.12 -12.66
CA GLN A 73 -13.11 -0.24 -13.00
C GLN A 73 -14.22 -0.20 -11.93
N GLU A 74 -14.13 -1.03 -10.90
CA GLU A 74 -15.12 -1.09 -9.83
C GLU A 74 -14.85 -0.05 -8.73
N LEU A 75 -15.91 0.37 -8.05
CA LEU A 75 -15.80 1.23 -6.88
C LEU A 75 -15.37 0.40 -5.67
N GLY A 76 -14.16 0.66 -5.19
CA GLY A 76 -13.62 0.03 -3.98
C GLY A 76 -14.03 0.73 -2.69
N GLY A 77 -14.11 -0.05 -1.62
CA GLY A 77 -14.32 0.44 -0.25
C GLY A 77 -13.28 -0.07 0.74
N PHE A 78 -12.38 -0.96 0.32
CA PHE A 78 -11.46 -1.67 1.21
C PHE A 78 -10.02 -1.53 0.75
N HIS A 79 -9.12 -1.30 1.71
CA HIS A 79 -7.70 -1.14 1.49
C HIS A 79 -6.94 -2.04 2.45
N TYR A 80 -6.40 -3.15 1.94
CA TYR A 80 -5.61 -4.09 2.72
C TYR A 80 -4.14 -3.75 2.62
N VAL A 81 -3.48 -3.56 3.76
CA VAL A 81 -2.07 -3.21 3.83
C VAL A 81 -1.28 -4.26 4.60
N VAL A 82 -0.13 -4.62 4.04
CA VAL A 82 0.92 -5.38 4.71
C VAL A 82 2.15 -4.50 4.80
N GLU A 83 2.62 -4.22 6.01
CA GLU A 83 3.90 -3.53 6.25
C GLU A 83 4.87 -4.53 6.84
N THR A 84 6.10 -4.56 6.36
CA THR A 84 7.11 -5.52 6.84
C THR A 84 8.53 -5.04 6.60
N ASP A 85 9.45 -5.58 7.38
CA ASP A 85 10.88 -5.53 7.10
C ASP A 85 11.38 -6.89 6.63
N VAL A 86 12.52 -6.87 5.92
CA VAL A 86 13.36 -8.02 5.60
C VAL A 86 14.82 -7.61 5.79
N SER A 87 15.71 -8.58 6.01
CA SER A 87 17.15 -8.29 6.13
C SER A 87 17.70 -7.85 4.77
N GLU A 88 18.81 -7.11 4.77
CA GLU A 88 19.49 -6.69 3.54
C GLU A 88 19.88 -7.88 2.66
N ALA A 89 20.30 -8.99 3.27
CA ALA A 89 20.63 -10.22 2.55
C ALA A 89 19.43 -10.87 1.83
N ASN A 90 18.21 -10.60 2.28
CA ASN A 90 16.97 -11.13 1.69
C ASN A 90 16.28 -10.10 0.78
N ASP A 91 16.79 -8.88 0.68
CA ASP A 91 16.14 -7.75 0.00
C ASP A 91 15.90 -8.04 -1.49
N GLU A 92 16.91 -8.58 -2.17
CA GLU A 92 16.83 -8.92 -3.59
C GLU A 92 15.78 -10.00 -3.85
N GLU A 93 15.81 -11.12 -3.12
CA GLU A 93 14.87 -12.23 -3.33
C GLU A 93 13.42 -11.82 -2.98
N PHE A 94 13.26 -11.03 -1.91
CA PHE A 94 11.98 -10.47 -1.50
C PHE A 94 11.37 -9.57 -2.59
N ASN A 95 12.16 -8.66 -3.16
CA ASN A 95 11.70 -7.78 -4.22
C ASN A 95 11.41 -8.56 -5.50
N ALA A 96 12.27 -9.50 -5.89
CA ALA A 96 12.05 -10.34 -7.06
C ALA A 96 10.75 -11.16 -6.98
N TRP A 97 10.45 -11.73 -5.81
CA TRP A 97 9.18 -12.42 -5.56
C TRP A 97 7.97 -11.52 -5.73
N TYR A 98 8.03 -10.30 -5.16
CA TYR A 98 6.94 -9.35 -5.28
C TYR A 98 6.72 -8.89 -6.72
N ASP A 99 7.80 -8.58 -7.44
CA ASP A 99 7.72 -8.02 -8.79
C ASP A 99 7.31 -9.06 -9.83
N THR A 100 7.69 -10.32 -9.63
CA THR A 100 7.49 -11.38 -10.63
C THR A 100 6.24 -12.21 -10.39
N GLU A 101 5.93 -12.53 -9.13
CA GLU A 101 4.88 -13.50 -8.79
C GLU A 101 3.77 -12.87 -7.95
N HIS A 102 4.12 -12.30 -6.80
CA HIS A 102 3.12 -11.99 -5.79
C HIS A 102 2.23 -10.81 -6.18
N LEU A 103 2.82 -9.66 -6.49
CA LEU A 103 2.03 -8.46 -6.82
C LEU A 103 1.23 -8.64 -8.11
N PRO A 104 1.81 -9.12 -9.24
CA PRO A 104 1.04 -9.36 -10.46
C PRO A 104 0.01 -10.47 -10.31
N GLY A 105 0.31 -11.51 -9.53
CA GLY A 105 -0.61 -12.60 -9.25
C GLY A 105 -1.85 -12.10 -8.50
N LEU A 106 -1.65 -11.33 -7.42
CA LEU A 106 -2.75 -10.77 -6.64
C LEU A 106 -3.52 -9.69 -7.40
N ALA A 107 -2.86 -8.88 -8.24
CA ALA A 107 -3.55 -7.92 -9.10
C ALA A 107 -4.55 -8.60 -10.05
N LYS A 108 -4.26 -9.82 -10.52
CA LYS A 108 -5.13 -10.56 -11.46
C LYS A 108 -6.32 -11.25 -10.79
N VAL A 109 -6.41 -11.26 -9.46
CA VAL A 109 -7.52 -11.90 -8.74
C VAL A 109 -8.81 -11.10 -8.95
N PRO A 110 -9.94 -11.74 -9.35
CA PRO A 110 -11.24 -11.06 -9.42
C PRO A 110 -11.58 -10.38 -8.09
N GLY A 111 -11.97 -9.10 -8.15
CA GLY A 111 -12.22 -8.26 -6.96
C GLY A 111 -11.00 -7.48 -6.47
N ALA A 112 -9.80 -7.69 -7.01
CA ALA A 112 -8.67 -6.79 -6.82
C ALA A 112 -8.81 -5.57 -7.74
N ILE A 113 -8.80 -4.37 -7.16
CA ILE A 113 -8.94 -3.09 -7.88
C ILE A 113 -7.56 -2.51 -8.20
N SER A 114 -6.64 -2.53 -7.24
CA SER A 114 -5.25 -2.14 -7.44
C SER A 114 -4.32 -2.95 -6.53
N ALA A 115 -3.07 -3.10 -6.96
CA ALA A 115 -1.99 -3.66 -6.14
C ALA A 115 -0.77 -2.73 -6.22
N LYS A 116 -0.26 -2.28 -5.09
CA LYS A 116 0.81 -1.29 -4.99
C LYS A 116 1.92 -1.73 -4.06
N ARG A 117 3.14 -1.32 -4.40
CA ARG A 117 4.36 -1.51 -3.61
C ARG A 117 5.01 -0.16 -3.36
N LEU A 118 5.25 0.15 -2.09
CA LEU A 118 5.87 1.39 -1.64
C LEU A 118 7.02 1.05 -0.67
N ILE A 119 7.99 1.95 -0.56
CA ILE A 119 9.01 1.94 0.50
C ILE A 119 8.95 3.21 1.32
N ARG A 120 9.09 3.10 2.64
CA ARG A 120 9.36 4.23 3.51
C ARG A 120 10.81 4.66 3.35
N LEU A 121 11.05 5.97 3.19
CA LEU A 121 12.40 6.52 3.14
C LEU A 121 12.99 6.76 4.54
N SER A 122 12.15 6.74 5.57
CA SER A 122 12.54 6.83 6.98
C SER A 122 11.58 6.05 7.89
N GLY A 123 12.06 5.62 9.05
CA GLY A 123 11.28 4.81 9.99
C GLY A 123 11.07 3.37 9.51
N GLY A 124 10.10 2.67 10.10
CA GLY A 124 9.77 1.29 9.74
C GLY A 124 8.33 0.92 10.09
N PRO A 125 7.82 -0.21 9.55
CA PRO A 125 8.51 -1.12 8.64
C PRO A 125 8.79 -0.52 7.24
N ARG A 126 9.90 -0.89 6.60
CA ARG A 126 10.41 -0.30 5.36
C ARG A 126 9.50 -0.56 4.17
N TYR A 127 8.97 -1.76 4.02
CA TYR A 127 8.18 -2.16 2.86
C TYR A 127 6.69 -2.12 3.14
N ILE A 128 5.92 -1.58 2.19
CA ILE A 128 4.47 -1.51 2.24
C ILE A 128 3.90 -2.13 0.96
N ALA A 129 3.03 -3.11 1.10
CA ALA A 129 2.20 -3.64 0.04
C ALA A 129 0.72 -3.31 0.31
N CYS A 130 0.06 -2.68 -0.66
CA CYS A 130 -1.32 -2.25 -0.56
C CYS A 130 -2.17 -2.91 -1.64
N TYR A 131 -3.38 -3.32 -1.28
CA TYR A 131 -4.36 -3.88 -2.20
C TYR A 131 -5.71 -3.21 -1.99
N ASP A 132 -6.19 -2.50 -3.00
CA ASP A 132 -7.57 -1.99 -3.00
C ASP A 132 -8.48 -3.10 -3.49
N LEU A 133 -9.56 -3.36 -2.74
CA LEU A 133 -10.44 -4.50 -2.95
C LEU A 133 -11.90 -4.06 -3.02
N VAL A 134 -12.69 -4.79 -3.81
CA VAL A 134 -14.16 -4.63 -3.86
C VAL A 134 -14.83 -5.08 -2.56
N SER A 135 -14.25 -6.08 -1.89
CA SER A 135 -14.70 -6.58 -0.58
C SER A 135 -13.57 -7.30 0.18
N PRO A 136 -13.68 -7.48 1.51
CA PRO A 136 -12.69 -8.26 2.28
C PRO A 136 -12.64 -9.73 1.86
N ALA A 137 -13.76 -10.29 1.40
CA ALA A 137 -13.89 -11.70 1.02
C ALA A 137 -12.96 -12.11 -0.13
N VAL A 138 -12.46 -11.14 -0.92
CA VAL A 138 -11.45 -11.40 -1.96
C VAL A 138 -10.22 -12.09 -1.37
N MET A 139 -9.80 -11.71 -0.17
CA MET A 139 -8.62 -12.29 0.50
C MET A 139 -8.81 -13.76 0.94
N GLU A 140 -10.06 -14.22 0.99
CA GLU A 140 -10.44 -15.58 1.37
C GLU A 140 -10.72 -16.46 0.14
N SER A 141 -10.76 -15.85 -1.05
CA SER A 141 -11.00 -16.57 -2.30
C SER A 141 -9.90 -17.56 -2.63
N GLU A 142 -10.26 -18.66 -3.31
CA GLU A 142 -9.29 -19.65 -3.79
C GLU A 142 -8.21 -19.01 -4.68
N ALA A 143 -8.61 -18.09 -5.58
CA ALA A 143 -7.69 -17.39 -6.45
C ALA A 143 -6.64 -16.59 -5.66
N TRP A 144 -7.05 -15.83 -4.64
CA TRP A 144 -6.13 -15.09 -3.78
C TRP A 144 -5.20 -16.02 -2.99
N LEU A 145 -5.78 -17.05 -2.38
CA LEU A 145 -5.04 -18.02 -1.56
C LEU A 145 -4.03 -18.80 -2.41
N SER A 146 -4.35 -19.14 -3.66
CA SER A 146 -3.44 -19.85 -4.57
C SER A 146 -2.11 -19.09 -4.77
N ILE A 147 -2.18 -17.76 -4.92
CA ILE A 147 -1.00 -16.90 -5.04
C ILE A 147 -0.25 -16.78 -3.71
N ARG A 148 -0.97 -16.75 -2.58
CA ARG A 148 -0.37 -16.66 -1.24
C ARG A 148 0.30 -17.96 -0.76
N HIS A 149 0.01 -19.08 -1.43
CA HIS A 149 0.47 -20.43 -1.09
C HIS A 149 1.39 -21.06 -2.14
N THR A 150 1.96 -20.26 -3.04
CA THR A 150 2.99 -20.75 -3.95
C THR A 150 4.23 -21.25 -3.18
N ALA A 151 5.04 -22.08 -3.83
CA ALA A 151 6.31 -22.53 -3.27
C ALA A 151 7.25 -21.35 -2.96
N TRP A 152 7.23 -20.30 -3.79
CA TRP A 152 8.05 -19.11 -3.55
C TRP A 152 7.54 -18.29 -2.37
N SER A 153 6.22 -18.08 -2.27
CA SER A 153 5.60 -17.45 -1.09
C SER A 153 5.97 -18.16 0.21
N SER A 154 6.02 -19.49 0.19
CA SER A 154 6.42 -20.31 1.35
C SER A 154 7.88 -20.10 1.78
N ARG A 155 8.79 -19.79 0.83
CA ARG A 155 10.19 -19.46 1.13
C ARG A 155 10.37 -18.04 1.65
N ILE A 156 9.63 -17.08 1.09
CA ILE A 156 9.82 -15.65 1.36
C ILE A 156 9.17 -15.21 2.67
N ARG A 157 7.95 -15.69 2.98
CA ARG A 157 7.22 -15.23 4.17
C ARG A 157 7.95 -15.43 5.50
N PRO A 158 8.71 -16.53 5.73
CA PRO A 158 9.54 -16.67 6.93
C PRO A 158 10.65 -15.62 7.09
N MET A 159 11.01 -14.89 6.02
CA MET A 159 12.03 -13.85 6.06
C MET A 159 11.51 -12.51 6.64
N PHE A 160 10.19 -12.41 6.84
CA PHE A 160 9.54 -11.18 7.28
C PHE A 160 9.71 -10.97 8.78
N PHE A 161 9.94 -9.72 9.19
CA PHE A 161 9.84 -9.30 10.59
C PHE A 161 9.18 -7.92 10.70
N ASN A 162 8.80 -7.52 11.92
CA ASN A 162 7.99 -6.33 12.21
C ASN A 162 6.69 -6.24 11.40
N THR A 163 6.12 -7.38 11.03
CA THR A 163 5.01 -7.40 10.07
C THR A 163 3.69 -6.98 10.71
N THR A 164 3.03 -5.99 10.13
CA THR A 164 1.63 -5.65 10.42
C THR A 164 0.75 -5.93 9.21
N ARG A 165 -0.51 -6.29 9.48
CA ARG A 165 -1.53 -6.54 8.47
C ARG A 165 -2.81 -5.86 8.90
N THR A 166 -3.23 -4.86 8.14
CA THR A 166 -4.36 -4.03 8.53
C THR A 166 -5.31 -3.87 7.36
N LEU A 167 -6.58 -4.17 7.61
CA LEU A 167 -7.66 -3.85 6.69
C LEU A 167 -8.23 -2.48 7.08
N PHE A 168 -8.35 -1.61 6.08
CA PHE A 168 -8.99 -0.32 6.22
C PHE A 168 -10.24 -0.25 5.34
N VAL A 169 -11.18 0.60 5.76
CA VAL A 169 -12.40 0.95 5.03
C VAL A 169 -12.29 2.40 4.60
N ARG A 170 -12.72 2.70 3.37
CA ARG A 170 -12.74 4.05 2.83
C ARG A 170 -13.64 4.93 3.69
N HIS A 171 -13.12 6.09 4.08
CA HIS A 171 -13.86 7.16 4.74
C HIS A 171 -13.97 8.33 3.78
N ALA A 172 -15.18 8.91 3.72
CA ALA A 172 -15.51 10.02 2.83
C ALA A 172 -14.86 11.33 3.29
#